data_AF-A0A8D0GVK5-F1
#
_entry.id   AF-A0A8D0GVK5-F1
#
_cell.length_a   1.000
_cell.length_b   1.000
_cell.length_c   1.000
_cell.angle_alpha   90.00
_cell.angle_beta   90.00
_cell.angle_gamma   90.00
#
_symmetry.space_group_name_H-M   'P 1'
#
loop_
_entity.id
_entity.type
_entity.pdbx_description
1 polymer ?
#
loop_
_entity_poly.entity_id
_entity_poly.type
_entity_poly.pdbx_seq_one_letter_code
_entity_poly.pdbx_strand_id
1 'polypeptide(L)'
;NNPWKLDYQDPCNRSHPEEARFGAFDPSDLNLTAEQLREKYLGPRQSSFFIPVCTTYLLIFVVGAVGNALTCLVIVRHRFMRTPTNYYLFSLAVSDLLVLLLGMPLELYEMWSNYPFLLGAGGCYFKTLLFEAVCFASILIVMALSVERYIAVVHPLKAKYVVTRNHAKRVILTLWILSVLCSIPNTSLHGIRSLYVPGVGPVPGSALCTLVKSRLTYNLIIQVTTILFFFLPMATISILYLLIGLQLKKEKMLETLEARSSGDCDYHSIRLQQKKVRRRKVTKMLFVLVVVFGICWAPFHTDRLVWSFVTHWTGPMLHMFQYIHILSGVFFYLSSAANPILYNLMSTRFREMFKDVMCHGHLHKMGSRKYSPSVTRVTTRSNLSEHVSGSNSGLPLSDVEEYEMDPEEEDGDEAEASYP
;
A
#
# COMPACT_ATOMS: atom_id res chain seq x y z
N ASN A 1 24.67 14.01 -23.38
CA ASN A 1 23.54 14.85 -23.83
C ASN A 1 22.32 14.51 -23.02
N ASN A 2 21.88 15.46 -22.18
CA ASN A 2 21.01 15.20 -21.04
C ASN A 2 19.58 15.70 -21.35
N PRO A 3 18.51 14.89 -21.26
CA PRO A 3 17.13 15.32 -21.54
C PRO A 3 16.57 16.35 -20.55
N TRP A 4 17.30 16.62 -19.48
CA TRP A 4 16.96 17.59 -18.45
C TRP A 4 17.72 18.91 -18.60
N LYS A 5 18.39 19.11 -19.74
CA LYS A 5 19.02 20.38 -20.11
C LYS A 5 17.98 21.40 -20.61
N LEU A 6 16.80 21.40 -20.01
CA LEU A 6 15.97 22.60 -19.97
C LEU A 6 16.76 23.59 -19.15
N ASP A 7 17.27 24.61 -19.83
CA ASP A 7 17.89 25.78 -19.25
C ASP A 7 16.93 26.35 -18.19
N TYR A 8 17.13 25.96 -16.93
CA TYR A 8 16.32 26.42 -15.81
C TYR A 8 16.88 27.77 -15.39
N GLN A 9 16.51 28.80 -16.15
CA GLN A 9 16.77 30.18 -15.77
C GLN A 9 15.73 30.64 -14.73
N ASP A 10 16.25 31.21 -13.65
CA ASP A 10 15.56 31.78 -12.49
C ASP A 10 14.37 32.69 -12.86
N PRO A 11 13.13 32.44 -12.39
CA PRO A 11 12.02 33.33 -12.67
C PRO A 11 11.89 34.57 -11.76
N CYS A 12 12.72 34.74 -10.72
CA CYS A 12 12.37 35.67 -9.63
C CYS A 12 13.52 36.44 -8.99
N ASN A 13 14.56 36.82 -9.74
CA ASN A 13 15.51 37.80 -9.20
C ASN A 13 15.99 38.79 -10.27
N ARG A 14 15.13 39.74 -10.67
CA ARG A 14 15.48 41.13 -11.04
C ARG A 14 14.25 41.93 -11.46
N SER A 15 14.34 43.23 -11.22
CA SER A 15 13.32 44.28 -11.18
C SER A 15 12.72 44.72 -12.53
N HIS A 16 12.58 43.84 -13.52
CA HIS A 16 11.88 44.16 -14.78
C HIS A 16 11.04 42.95 -15.27
N PRO A 17 9.69 43.03 -15.32
CA PRO A 17 8.83 41.83 -15.41
C PRO A 17 8.69 41.15 -16.78
N GLU A 18 9.22 41.73 -17.87
CA GLU A 18 8.89 41.29 -19.24
C GLU A 18 10.03 40.62 -20.02
N GLU A 19 11.31 40.75 -19.61
CA GLU A 19 12.45 40.30 -20.43
C GLU A 19 13.14 39.00 -19.96
N ALA A 20 12.76 38.42 -18.83
CA ALA A 20 13.49 37.29 -18.22
C ALA A 20 12.83 35.90 -18.40
N ARG A 21 11.80 35.76 -19.25
CA ARG A 21 10.92 34.56 -19.26
C ARG A 21 11.14 33.57 -20.42
N PHE A 22 12.08 33.85 -21.30
CA PHE A 22 12.43 33.03 -22.44
C PHE A 22 13.95 33.08 -22.58
N GLY A 23 14.60 31.95 -22.86
CA GLY A 23 16.03 31.98 -23.19
C GLY A 23 16.29 33.05 -24.23
N ALA A 24 17.42 33.75 -24.11
CA ALA A 24 17.79 34.83 -25.03
C ALA A 24 17.52 34.39 -26.47
N PHE A 25 16.84 35.25 -27.26
CA PHE A 25 16.58 34.97 -28.67
C PHE A 25 17.90 34.57 -29.34
N ASP A 26 17.97 33.32 -29.76
CA ASP A 26 19.12 32.76 -30.46
C ASP A 26 18.77 32.73 -31.95
N PRO A 27 19.35 33.61 -32.77
CA PRO A 27 19.03 33.68 -34.21
C PRO A 27 19.27 32.35 -34.94
N SER A 28 20.11 31.46 -34.39
CA SER A 28 20.35 30.14 -34.97
C SER A 28 19.12 29.22 -34.92
N ASP A 29 18.17 29.47 -34.02
CA ASP A 29 16.94 28.67 -33.89
C ASP A 29 16.01 28.78 -35.10
N LEU A 30 16.04 29.92 -35.81
CA LEU A 30 15.23 30.13 -37.02
C LEU A 30 15.63 29.20 -38.17
N ASN A 31 16.86 28.68 -38.13
CA ASN A 31 17.39 27.76 -39.15
C ASN A 31 17.17 26.28 -38.78
N LEU A 32 16.65 25.99 -37.58
CA LEU A 32 16.44 24.64 -37.10
C LEU A 32 15.05 24.11 -37.47
N THR A 33 14.99 22.83 -37.82
CA THR A 33 13.71 22.13 -37.96
C THR A 33 13.02 21.94 -36.60
N ALA A 34 11.70 21.72 -36.61
CA ALA A 34 10.96 21.40 -35.38
C ALA A 34 11.54 20.17 -34.64
N GLU A 35 12.16 19.23 -35.36
CA GLU A 35 12.84 18.08 -34.74
C GLU A 35 14.09 18.50 -33.98
N GLN A 36 14.94 19.30 -34.60
CA GLN A 36 16.17 19.81 -33.99
C GLN A 36 15.88 20.74 -32.80
N LEU A 37 14.82 21.55 -32.87
CA LEU A 37 14.38 22.39 -31.75
C LEU A 37 13.95 21.55 -30.55
N ARG A 38 13.18 20.47 -30.79
CA ARG A 38 12.80 19.55 -29.71
C ARG A 38 14.03 18.89 -29.10
N GLU A 39 14.97 18.43 -29.90
CA GLU A 39 16.20 17.81 -29.39
C GLU A 39 17.09 18.81 -28.63
N LYS A 40 17.19 20.07 -29.09
CA LYS A 40 17.96 21.13 -28.43
C LYS A 40 17.40 21.47 -27.04
N TYR A 41 16.08 21.62 -26.92
CA TYR A 41 15.43 22.12 -25.69
C TYR A 41 14.86 21.04 -24.77
N LEU A 42 14.35 19.95 -25.33
CA LEU A 42 13.74 18.82 -24.57
C LEU A 42 14.68 17.60 -24.51
N GLY A 43 15.79 17.63 -25.26
CA GLY A 43 16.75 16.53 -25.34
C GLY A 43 16.25 15.31 -26.11
N PRO A 44 16.91 14.14 -25.93
CA PRO A 44 16.57 12.95 -26.69
C PRO A 44 15.15 12.48 -26.39
N ARG A 45 14.47 12.02 -27.45
CA ARG A 45 13.09 11.53 -27.34
C ARG A 45 12.96 10.29 -26.46
N GLN A 46 13.98 9.44 -26.43
CA GLN A 46 14.03 8.25 -25.58
C GLN A 46 15.09 8.41 -24.49
N SER A 47 14.76 8.00 -23.26
CA SER A 47 15.71 8.01 -22.15
C SER A 47 16.82 6.96 -22.34
N SER A 48 18.09 7.34 -22.09
CA SER A 48 19.22 6.41 -22.13
C SER A 48 19.13 5.28 -21.09
N PHE A 49 18.34 5.47 -20.02
CA PHE A 49 18.13 4.49 -18.97
C PHE A 49 16.90 3.59 -19.21
N PHE A 50 16.22 3.75 -20.33
CA PHE A 50 14.97 3.02 -20.61
C PHE A 50 15.13 1.50 -20.49
N ILE A 51 16.14 0.89 -21.13
CA ILE A 51 16.30 -0.57 -21.15
C ILE A 51 16.55 -1.13 -19.73
N PRO A 52 17.51 -0.61 -18.93
CA PRO A 52 17.70 -1.06 -17.55
C PRO A 52 16.48 -0.87 -16.65
N VAL A 53 15.80 0.27 -16.75
CA VAL A 53 14.62 0.57 -15.92
C VAL A 53 13.45 -0.31 -16.31
N CYS A 54 13.18 -0.46 -17.62
CA CYS A 54 12.13 -1.33 -18.13
C CYS A 54 12.33 -2.79 -17.70
N THR A 55 13.56 -3.30 -17.77
CA THR A 55 13.88 -4.66 -17.30
C THR A 55 13.60 -4.82 -15.80
N THR A 56 14.03 -3.85 -14.98
CA THR A 56 13.77 -3.84 -13.54
C THR A 56 12.27 -3.77 -13.23
N TYR A 57 11.54 -2.88 -13.91
CA TYR A 57 10.11 -2.67 -13.73
C TYR A 57 9.31 -3.89 -14.16
N LEU A 58 9.71 -4.60 -15.22
CA LEU A 58 9.07 -5.84 -15.64
C LEU A 58 9.19 -6.93 -14.55
N LEU A 59 10.35 -7.05 -13.91
CA LEU A 59 10.54 -8.00 -12.80
C LEU A 59 9.64 -7.64 -11.61
N ILE A 60 9.61 -6.36 -11.23
CA ILE A 60 8.76 -5.85 -10.15
C ILE A 60 7.28 -6.08 -10.49
N PHE A 61 6.89 -5.81 -11.74
CA PHE A 61 5.52 -5.98 -12.25
C PHE A 61 5.06 -7.42 -12.13
N VAL A 62 5.85 -8.38 -12.63
CA VAL A 62 5.47 -9.80 -12.57
C VAL A 62 5.26 -10.25 -11.13
N VAL A 63 6.21 -9.95 -10.24
CA VAL A 63 6.12 -10.35 -8.83
C VAL A 63 4.97 -9.65 -8.13
N GLY A 64 4.85 -8.33 -8.31
CA GLY A 64 3.85 -7.52 -7.64
C GLY A 64 2.43 -7.76 -8.15
N ALA A 65 2.22 -7.82 -9.46
CA ALA A 65 0.89 -8.04 -10.04
C ALA A 65 0.37 -9.44 -9.68
N VAL A 66 1.18 -10.49 -9.87
CA VAL A 66 0.79 -11.86 -9.52
C VAL A 66 0.55 -11.97 -8.01
N GLY A 67 1.47 -11.48 -7.19
CA GLY A 67 1.36 -11.59 -5.74
C GLY A 67 0.17 -10.84 -5.15
N ASN A 68 -0.12 -9.62 -5.61
CA ASN A 68 -1.26 -8.84 -5.13
C ASN A 68 -2.58 -9.39 -5.66
N ALA A 69 -2.63 -9.87 -6.91
CA ALA A 69 -3.81 -10.56 -7.45
C ALA A 69 -4.13 -11.83 -6.64
N LEU A 70 -3.12 -12.64 -6.30
CA LEU A 70 -3.28 -13.81 -5.42
C LEU A 70 -3.76 -13.42 -4.03
N THR A 71 -3.23 -12.32 -3.46
CA THR A 71 -3.69 -11.79 -2.17
C THR A 71 -5.19 -11.48 -2.20
N CYS A 72 -5.63 -10.76 -3.24
CA CYS A 72 -7.05 -10.47 -3.46
C CYS A 72 -7.89 -11.75 -3.60
N LEU A 73 -7.45 -12.66 -4.47
CA LEU A 73 -8.15 -13.90 -4.78
C LEU A 73 -8.32 -14.78 -3.54
N VAL A 74 -7.28 -14.96 -2.74
CA VAL A 74 -7.34 -15.78 -1.51
C VAL A 74 -8.34 -15.24 -0.49
N ILE A 75 -8.38 -13.92 -0.30
CA ILE A 75 -9.28 -13.29 0.67
C ILE A 75 -10.73 -13.38 0.20
N VAL A 76 -10.98 -13.22 -1.11
CA VAL A 76 -12.31 -13.38 -1.70
C VAL A 76 -12.75 -14.84 -1.68
N ARG A 77 -11.89 -15.78 -2.06
CA ARG A 77 -12.20 -17.22 -2.20
C ARG A 77 -12.50 -17.87 -0.86
N HIS A 78 -11.71 -17.58 0.19
CA HIS A 78 -11.81 -18.30 1.46
C HIS A 78 -12.52 -17.45 2.54
N ARG A 79 -13.73 -17.85 2.93
CA ARG A 79 -14.54 -17.11 3.93
C ARG A 79 -13.80 -16.88 5.26
N PHE A 80 -13.00 -17.85 5.73
CA PHE A 80 -12.24 -17.71 6.98
C PHE A 80 -11.10 -16.68 6.89
N MET A 81 -10.67 -16.31 5.67
CA MET A 81 -9.70 -15.24 5.44
C MET A 81 -10.35 -13.85 5.46
N ARG A 82 -11.69 -13.74 5.52
CA ARG A 82 -12.40 -12.45 5.56
C ARG A 82 -12.42 -11.86 6.97
N THR A 83 -11.25 -11.55 7.50
CA THR A 83 -11.06 -10.90 8.80
C THR A 83 -10.91 -9.38 8.64
N PRO A 84 -11.20 -8.56 9.66
CA PRO A 84 -11.04 -7.10 9.58
C PRO A 84 -9.67 -6.65 9.08
N THR A 85 -8.59 -7.25 9.60
CA THR A 85 -7.23 -7.02 9.12
C THR A 85 -7.07 -7.34 7.63
N ASN A 86 -7.58 -8.50 7.21
CA ASN A 86 -7.40 -8.93 5.82
C ASN A 86 -8.19 -8.03 4.86
N TYR A 87 -9.24 -7.33 5.29
CA TYR A 87 -9.85 -6.28 4.46
C TYR A 87 -8.89 -5.10 4.20
N TYR A 88 -8.09 -4.69 5.19
CA TYR A 88 -7.04 -3.68 4.96
C TYR A 88 -5.95 -4.21 4.02
N LEU A 89 -5.51 -5.47 4.20
CA LEU A 89 -4.53 -6.09 3.30
C LEU A 89 -5.07 -6.24 1.87
N PHE A 90 -6.36 -6.56 1.72
CA PHE A 90 -7.05 -6.58 0.43
C PHE A 90 -7.04 -5.19 -0.20
N SER A 91 -7.40 -4.14 0.55
CA SER A 91 -7.40 -2.78 0.04
C SER A 91 -6.00 -2.31 -0.36
N LEU A 92 -4.96 -2.72 0.37
CA LEU A 92 -3.56 -2.44 0.05
C LEU A 92 -3.14 -3.15 -1.24
N ALA A 93 -3.52 -4.43 -1.41
CA ALA A 93 -3.27 -5.15 -2.65
C ALA A 93 -3.99 -4.54 -3.85
N VAL A 94 -5.18 -3.96 -3.67
CA VAL A 94 -5.90 -3.23 -4.73
C VAL A 94 -5.16 -1.94 -5.12
N SER A 95 -4.69 -1.14 -4.14
CA SER A 95 -3.93 0.08 -4.47
C SER A 95 -2.60 -0.25 -5.15
N ASP A 96 -1.90 -1.30 -4.70
CA ASP A 96 -0.68 -1.81 -5.34
C ASP A 96 -0.94 -2.28 -6.78
N LEU A 97 -2.04 -2.99 -7.04
CA LEU A 97 -2.42 -3.39 -8.41
C LEU A 97 -2.71 -2.19 -9.30
N LEU A 98 -3.37 -1.14 -8.79
CA LEU A 98 -3.62 0.07 -9.56
C LEU A 98 -2.30 0.79 -9.92
N VAL A 99 -1.36 0.88 -8.98
CA VAL A 99 -0.01 1.42 -9.24
C VAL A 99 0.72 0.63 -10.32
N LEU A 100 0.70 -0.70 -10.23
CA LEU A 100 1.43 -1.57 -11.16
C LEU A 100 0.78 -1.68 -12.53
N LEU A 101 -0.56 -1.80 -12.60
CA LEU A 101 -1.29 -2.04 -13.86
C LEU A 101 -1.54 -0.76 -14.65
N LEU A 102 -1.71 0.37 -13.98
CA LEU A 102 -2.03 1.64 -14.63
C LEU A 102 -0.88 2.64 -14.53
N GLY A 103 -0.25 2.73 -13.36
CA GLY A 103 0.82 3.71 -13.14
C GLY A 103 2.10 3.38 -13.89
N MET A 104 2.67 2.20 -13.64
CA MET A 104 3.95 1.80 -14.23
C MET A 104 3.98 1.84 -15.76
N PRO A 105 2.96 1.38 -16.52
CA PRO A 105 2.97 1.48 -17.98
C PRO A 105 2.96 2.92 -18.49
N LEU A 106 2.26 3.84 -17.81
CA LEU A 106 2.27 5.26 -18.18
C LEU A 106 3.66 5.89 -17.98
N GLU A 107 4.35 5.53 -16.91
CA GLU A 107 5.72 6.00 -16.67
C GLU A 107 6.72 5.42 -17.67
N LEU A 108 6.60 4.13 -18.00
CA LEU A 108 7.43 3.50 -19.03
C LEU A 108 7.18 4.10 -20.42
N TYR A 109 5.94 4.45 -20.74
CA TYR A 109 5.59 5.16 -21.97
C TYR A 109 6.30 6.52 -22.05
N GLU A 110 6.33 7.29 -20.96
CA GLU A 110 7.01 8.59 -20.92
C GLU A 110 8.53 8.45 -20.97
N MET A 111 9.11 7.40 -20.39
CA MET A 111 10.55 7.13 -20.57
C MET A 111 10.90 6.67 -21.99
N TRP A 112 10.00 5.96 -22.66
CA TRP A 112 10.16 5.53 -24.04
C TRP A 112 10.04 6.70 -25.02
N SER A 113 9.06 7.58 -24.80
CA SER A 113 8.83 8.79 -25.58
C SER A 113 8.57 9.98 -24.66
N ASN A 114 9.63 10.71 -24.32
CA ASN A 114 9.60 11.90 -23.45
C ASN A 114 8.63 12.96 -23.98
N TYR A 115 8.45 13.06 -25.31
CA TYR A 115 7.47 13.92 -25.98
C TYR A 115 7.04 13.32 -27.32
N PRO A 116 5.84 13.65 -27.82
CA PRO A 116 4.77 14.36 -27.13
C PRO A 116 3.97 13.45 -26.17
N PHE A 117 3.34 14.05 -25.17
CA PHE A 117 2.35 13.40 -24.32
C PHE A 117 1.01 13.25 -25.07
N LEU A 118 0.69 12.02 -25.48
CA LEU A 118 -0.41 11.76 -26.41
C LEU A 118 -1.80 11.69 -25.76
N LEU A 119 -1.90 11.54 -24.43
CA LEU A 119 -3.19 11.38 -23.74
C LEU A 119 -3.90 12.73 -23.46
N GLY A 120 -3.33 13.85 -23.89
CA GLY A 120 -3.91 15.19 -23.75
C GLY A 120 -4.11 15.64 -22.30
N ALA A 121 -4.86 16.74 -22.10
CA ALA A 121 -5.06 17.31 -20.78
C ALA A 121 -5.80 16.36 -19.81
N GLY A 122 -6.84 15.67 -20.29
CA GLY A 122 -7.58 14.69 -19.49
C GLY A 122 -6.68 13.55 -19.00
N GLY A 123 -5.83 13.00 -19.88
CA GLY A 123 -4.86 11.96 -19.50
C GLY A 123 -3.80 12.45 -18.52
N CYS A 124 -3.35 13.70 -18.64
CA CYS A 124 -2.40 14.31 -17.70
C CYS A 124 -3.01 14.41 -16.29
N TYR A 125 -4.24 14.91 -16.17
CA TYR A 125 -4.93 14.99 -14.89
C TYR A 125 -5.26 13.61 -14.33
N PHE A 126 -5.76 12.69 -15.16
CA PHE A 126 -6.07 11.33 -14.73
C PHE A 126 -4.83 10.60 -14.20
N LYS A 127 -3.71 10.68 -14.92
CA LYS A 127 -2.44 10.10 -14.49
C LYS A 127 -2.05 10.61 -13.11
N THR A 128 -1.94 11.93 -12.94
CA THR A 128 -1.48 12.51 -11.67
C THR A 128 -2.46 12.22 -10.54
N LEU A 129 -3.77 12.34 -10.78
CA LEU A 129 -4.79 12.06 -9.79
C LEU A 129 -4.73 10.61 -9.34
N LEU A 130 -4.66 9.67 -10.30
CA LEU A 130 -4.60 8.24 -10.01
C LEU A 130 -3.39 7.92 -9.13
N PHE A 131 -2.18 8.33 -9.55
CA PHE A 131 -0.94 8.08 -8.80
C PHE A 131 -1.01 8.66 -7.39
N GLU A 132 -1.37 9.93 -7.23
CA GLU A 132 -1.41 10.56 -5.91
C GLU A 132 -2.50 9.93 -5.02
N ALA A 133 -3.68 9.63 -5.57
CA ALA A 133 -4.77 9.02 -4.81
C ALA A 133 -4.44 7.61 -4.32
N VAL A 134 -3.91 6.74 -5.18
CA VAL A 134 -3.53 5.37 -4.76
C VAL A 134 -2.38 5.40 -3.78
N CYS A 135 -1.46 6.36 -3.93
CA CYS A 135 -0.37 6.55 -2.99
C CYS A 135 -0.86 6.92 -1.60
N PHE A 136 -1.68 7.96 -1.50
CA PHE A 136 -2.26 8.39 -0.23
C PHE A 136 -3.13 7.30 0.38
N ALA A 137 -3.88 6.55 -0.43
CA ALA A 137 -4.66 5.42 0.04
C ALA A 137 -3.77 4.36 0.69
N SER A 138 -2.68 3.94 0.03
CA SER A 138 -1.74 2.96 0.59
C SER A 138 -1.18 3.38 1.95
N ILE A 139 -0.72 4.64 2.07
CA ILE A 139 -0.20 5.18 3.33
C ILE A 139 -1.26 5.15 4.44
N LEU A 140 -2.45 5.69 4.15
CA LEU A 140 -3.53 5.77 5.11
C LEU A 140 -4.03 4.38 5.54
N ILE A 141 -4.06 3.41 4.61
CA ILE A 141 -4.42 2.02 4.88
C ILE A 141 -3.38 1.38 5.81
N VAL A 142 -2.09 1.57 5.56
CA VAL A 142 -1.02 1.06 6.44
C VAL A 142 -1.10 1.68 7.84
N MET A 143 -1.40 2.98 7.93
CA MET A 143 -1.63 3.66 9.20
C MET A 143 -2.86 3.10 9.93
N ALA A 144 -3.99 2.94 9.25
CA ALA A 144 -5.22 2.38 9.83
C ALA A 144 -5.04 0.92 10.26
N LEU A 145 -4.30 0.12 9.48
CA LEU A 145 -3.91 -1.24 9.84
C LEU A 145 -3.06 -1.24 11.13
N SER A 146 -2.15 -0.28 11.29
CA SER A 146 -1.33 -0.13 12.49
C SER A 146 -2.17 0.24 13.71
N VAL A 147 -3.16 1.13 13.55
CA VAL A 147 -4.14 1.46 14.60
C VAL A 147 -5.00 0.25 14.97
N GLU A 148 -5.50 -0.51 14.00
CA GLU A 148 -6.25 -1.74 14.24
C GLU A 148 -5.42 -2.72 15.07
N ARG A 149 -4.15 -2.91 14.71
CA ARG A 149 -3.25 -3.79 15.46
C ARG A 149 -2.97 -3.30 16.86
N TYR A 150 -2.78 -2.00 17.03
CA TYR A 150 -2.61 -1.40 18.34
C TYR A 150 -3.83 -1.70 19.24
N ILE A 151 -5.04 -1.44 18.76
CA ILE A 151 -6.27 -1.72 19.51
C ILE A 151 -6.38 -3.22 19.82
N ALA A 152 -6.10 -4.09 18.85
CA ALA A 152 -6.21 -5.53 18.99
C ALA A 152 -5.22 -6.13 20.02
N VAL A 153 -4.06 -5.52 20.22
CA VAL A 153 -3.02 -6.01 21.13
C VAL A 153 -3.07 -5.30 22.49
N VAL A 154 -3.19 -3.97 22.50
CA VAL A 154 -3.10 -3.15 23.73
C VAL A 154 -4.45 -3.05 24.45
N HIS A 155 -5.56 -3.12 23.71
CA HIS A 155 -6.91 -2.98 24.27
C HIS A 155 -7.84 -4.12 23.85
N PRO A 156 -7.61 -5.35 24.32
CA PRO A 156 -8.32 -6.54 23.85
C PRO A 156 -9.84 -6.51 24.10
N LEU A 157 -10.30 -5.85 25.18
CA LEU A 157 -11.72 -5.65 25.44
C LEU A 157 -12.33 -4.68 24.42
N LYS A 158 -11.61 -3.60 24.08
CA LYS A 158 -12.03 -2.66 23.04
C LYS A 158 -12.07 -3.29 21.66
N ALA A 159 -11.11 -4.18 21.39
CA ALA A 159 -11.01 -4.86 20.12
C ALA A 159 -12.24 -5.71 19.78
N LYS A 160 -12.92 -6.30 20.78
CA LYS A 160 -14.12 -7.12 20.55
C LYS A 160 -15.24 -6.36 19.83
N TYR A 161 -15.42 -5.08 20.14
CA TYR A 161 -16.50 -4.27 19.57
C TYR A 161 -16.05 -3.31 18.45
N VAL A 162 -14.78 -2.88 18.43
CA VAL A 162 -14.26 -1.96 17.40
C VAL A 162 -13.74 -2.69 16.16
N VAL A 163 -13.08 -3.84 16.33
CA VAL A 163 -12.38 -4.53 15.23
C VAL A 163 -13.36 -5.48 14.54
N THR A 164 -14.37 -4.91 13.87
CA THR A 164 -15.39 -5.64 13.11
C THR A 164 -15.22 -5.48 11.61
N ARG A 165 -15.81 -6.40 10.83
CA ARG A 165 -15.72 -6.39 9.36
C ARG A 165 -16.40 -5.13 8.77
N ASN A 166 -17.59 -4.80 9.25
CA ASN A 166 -18.37 -3.65 8.76
C ASN A 166 -17.69 -2.33 9.12
N HIS A 167 -17.10 -2.23 10.31
CA HIS A 167 -16.27 -1.08 10.66
C HIS A 167 -15.07 -0.94 9.71
N ALA A 168 -14.31 -2.01 9.47
CA ALA A 168 -13.17 -1.97 8.54
C ALA A 168 -13.56 -1.53 7.12
N LYS A 169 -14.67 -2.04 6.57
CA LYS A 169 -15.16 -1.60 5.24
C LYS A 169 -15.48 -0.11 5.20
N ARG A 170 -16.15 0.42 6.22
CA ARG A 170 -16.46 1.86 6.33
C ARG A 170 -15.18 2.70 6.42
N VAL A 171 -14.22 2.30 7.25
CA VAL A 171 -12.92 2.98 7.35
C VAL A 171 -12.24 3.01 5.98
N ILE A 172 -12.12 1.86 5.30
CA ILE A 172 -11.48 1.78 3.98
C ILE A 172 -12.15 2.72 2.99
N LEU A 173 -13.48 2.73 2.90
CA LEU A 173 -14.21 3.64 2.02
C LEU A 173 -13.88 5.11 2.30
N THR A 174 -13.89 5.51 3.58
CA THR A 174 -13.51 6.87 3.99
C THR A 174 -12.08 7.21 3.61
N LEU A 175 -11.13 6.27 3.77
CA LEU A 175 -9.73 6.49 3.40
C LEU A 175 -9.56 6.69 1.89
N TRP A 176 -10.27 5.93 1.06
CA TRP A 176 -10.25 6.13 -0.40
C TRP A 176 -10.78 7.50 -0.80
N ILE A 177 -11.93 7.91 -0.24
CA ILE A 177 -12.51 9.24 -0.50
C ILE A 177 -11.52 10.33 -0.07
N LEU A 178 -10.97 10.24 1.13
CA LEU A 178 -10.00 11.20 1.65
C LEU A 178 -8.75 11.26 0.76
N SER A 179 -8.26 10.12 0.28
CA SER A 179 -7.08 10.04 -0.59
C SER A 179 -7.31 10.75 -1.92
N VAL A 180 -8.48 10.53 -2.55
CA VAL A 180 -8.86 11.24 -3.77
C VAL A 180 -8.96 12.74 -3.51
N LEU A 181 -9.62 13.17 -2.43
CA LEU A 181 -9.73 14.60 -2.10
C LEU A 181 -8.36 15.25 -1.88
N CYS A 182 -7.47 14.59 -1.15
CA CYS A 182 -6.11 15.08 -0.90
C CYS A 182 -5.20 15.05 -2.14
N SER A 183 -5.53 14.24 -3.16
CA SER A 183 -4.78 14.17 -4.43
C SER A 183 -5.08 15.33 -5.38
N ILE A 184 -6.22 16.02 -5.22
CA ILE A 184 -6.65 17.12 -6.11
C ILE A 184 -5.64 18.29 -6.13
N PRO A 185 -5.14 18.81 -4.99
CA PRO A 185 -4.14 19.88 -5.00
C PRO A 185 -2.88 19.51 -5.78
N ASN A 186 -2.33 18.29 -5.60
CA ASN A 186 -1.17 17.83 -6.37
C ASN A 186 -1.47 17.71 -7.88
N THR A 187 -2.66 17.23 -8.21
CA THR A 187 -3.12 17.14 -9.61
C THR A 187 -3.21 18.51 -10.26
N SER A 188 -3.69 19.52 -9.52
CA SER A 188 -3.84 20.90 -10.02
C SER A 188 -2.51 21.59 -10.37
N LEU A 189 -1.38 21.06 -9.90
CA LEU A 189 -0.05 21.56 -10.23
C LEU A 189 0.38 21.23 -11.66
N HIS A 190 -0.21 20.19 -12.24
CA HIS A 190 0.20 19.62 -13.53
C HIS A 190 -0.73 20.09 -14.65
N GLY A 191 -0.24 20.05 -15.88
CA GLY A 191 -0.99 20.41 -17.07
C GLY A 191 -0.19 20.19 -18.35
N ILE A 192 -0.81 20.43 -19.50
CA ILE A 192 -0.14 20.32 -20.79
C ILE A 192 0.60 21.62 -21.10
N ARG A 193 1.89 21.50 -21.41
CA ARG A 193 2.73 22.60 -21.88
C ARG A 193 3.44 22.18 -23.17
N SER A 194 3.40 23.04 -24.19
CA SER A 194 4.18 22.85 -25.42
C SER A 194 5.40 23.77 -25.41
N LEU A 195 6.46 23.36 -26.11
CA LEU A 195 7.65 24.18 -26.31
C LEU A 195 7.30 25.39 -27.16
N TYR A 196 7.65 26.58 -26.66
CA TYR A 196 7.53 27.83 -27.38
C TYR A 196 8.93 28.44 -27.55
N VAL A 197 9.31 28.70 -28.79
CA VAL A 197 10.62 29.29 -29.12
C VAL A 197 10.38 30.72 -29.64
N PRO A 198 10.98 31.75 -29.03
CA PRO A 198 10.88 33.12 -29.53
C PRO A 198 11.27 33.23 -31.01
N GLY A 199 10.47 33.92 -31.82
CA GLY A 199 10.69 34.08 -33.27
C GLY A 199 10.19 32.93 -34.15
N VAL A 200 10.04 31.71 -33.61
CA VAL A 200 9.48 30.55 -34.33
C VAL A 200 8.02 30.30 -33.94
N GLY A 201 7.70 30.45 -32.65
CA GLY A 201 6.38 30.16 -32.10
C GLY A 201 6.27 28.75 -31.47
N PRO A 202 5.06 28.17 -31.39
CA PRO A 202 4.84 26.86 -30.78
C PRO A 202 5.39 25.74 -31.66
N VAL A 203 6.25 24.89 -31.09
CA VAL A 203 6.87 23.78 -31.81
C VAL A 203 5.92 22.58 -31.83
N PRO A 204 5.54 22.03 -32.99
CA PRO A 204 4.62 20.89 -33.07
C PRO A 204 5.23 19.62 -32.47
N GLY A 205 4.39 18.77 -31.87
CA GLY A 205 4.84 17.50 -31.29
C GLY A 205 5.74 17.64 -30.06
N SER A 206 5.65 18.77 -29.35
CA SER A 206 6.43 19.09 -28.14
C SER A 206 5.60 19.12 -26.85
N ALA A 207 4.33 18.71 -26.91
CA ALA A 207 3.42 18.75 -25.77
C ALA A 207 3.90 17.81 -24.65
N LEU A 208 3.92 18.28 -23.41
CA LEU A 208 4.37 17.57 -22.21
C LEU A 208 3.32 17.69 -21.11
N CYS A 209 3.11 16.62 -20.33
CA CYS A 209 2.40 16.70 -19.05
C CYS A 209 3.42 17.10 -17.96
N THR A 210 3.41 18.35 -17.53
CA THR A 210 4.42 18.91 -16.63
C THR A 210 3.83 19.91 -15.65
N LEU A 211 4.66 20.45 -14.75
CA LEU A 211 4.28 21.47 -13.79
C LEU A 211 3.97 22.79 -14.50
N VAL A 212 2.76 23.31 -14.27
CA VAL A 212 2.26 24.56 -14.88
C VAL A 212 2.03 25.68 -13.85
N LYS A 213 2.04 25.35 -12.56
CA LYS A 213 1.84 26.32 -11.47
C LYS A 213 3.15 26.93 -11.01
N SER A 214 3.05 28.03 -10.25
CA SER A 214 4.21 28.75 -9.72
C SER A 214 5.01 27.87 -8.75
N ARG A 215 6.31 28.17 -8.64
CA ARG A 215 7.22 27.47 -7.73
C ARG A 215 6.77 27.56 -6.26
N LEU A 216 6.21 28.70 -5.86
CA LEU A 216 5.67 28.89 -4.51
C LEU A 216 4.51 27.92 -4.25
N THR A 217 3.53 27.85 -5.15
CA THR A 217 2.38 26.93 -5.00
C THR A 217 2.82 25.48 -5.00
N TYR A 218 3.77 25.11 -5.89
CA TYR A 218 4.39 23.79 -5.88
C TYR A 218 5.03 23.48 -4.52
N ASN A 219 5.92 24.35 -4.03
CA ASN A 219 6.63 24.15 -2.77
C ASN A 219 5.68 23.98 -1.58
N LEU A 220 4.67 24.85 -1.47
CA LEU A 220 3.68 24.76 -0.39
C LEU A 220 2.91 23.43 -0.42
N ILE A 221 2.38 23.04 -1.59
CA ILE A 221 1.60 21.80 -1.71
C ILE A 221 2.48 20.57 -1.41
N ILE A 222 3.70 20.52 -1.96
CA ILE A 222 4.60 19.38 -1.78
C ILE A 222 5.10 19.25 -0.35
N GLN A 223 5.41 20.36 0.32
CA GLN A 223 5.83 20.33 1.73
C GLN A 223 4.67 19.89 2.64
N VAL A 224 3.49 20.47 2.47
CA VAL A 224 2.30 20.10 3.25
C VAL A 224 1.97 18.62 3.05
N THR A 225 1.94 18.14 1.81
CA THR A 225 1.63 16.74 1.51
C THR A 225 2.71 15.80 2.04
N THR A 226 3.99 16.17 1.97
CA THR A 226 5.07 15.35 2.55
C THR A 226 4.96 15.29 4.08
N ILE A 227 4.60 16.38 4.75
CA ILE A 227 4.35 16.34 6.21
C ILE A 227 3.16 15.43 6.54
N LEU A 228 2.04 15.62 5.86
CA LEU A 228 0.78 14.91 6.12
C LEU A 228 0.81 13.43 5.74
N PHE A 229 1.53 13.07 4.67
CA PHE A 229 1.49 11.73 4.07
C PHE A 229 2.81 10.96 4.18
N PHE A 230 3.89 11.56 4.70
CA PHE A 230 5.12 10.84 5.00
C PHE A 230 5.52 10.97 6.46
N PHE A 231 5.86 12.16 6.93
CA PHE A 231 6.40 12.33 8.29
C PHE A 231 5.38 12.00 9.39
N LEU A 232 4.16 12.52 9.32
CA LEU A 232 3.13 12.25 10.33
C LEU A 232 2.71 10.76 10.35
N PRO A 233 2.41 10.10 9.21
CA PRO A 233 2.15 8.67 9.19
C PRO A 233 3.32 7.85 9.71
N MET A 234 4.55 8.14 9.28
CA MET A 234 5.72 7.39 9.76
C MET A 234 5.95 7.55 11.27
N ALA A 235 5.78 8.77 11.81
CA ALA A 235 5.89 9.02 13.24
C ALA A 235 4.79 8.30 14.03
N THR A 236 3.53 8.44 13.61
CA THR A 236 2.39 7.79 14.28
C THR A 236 2.52 6.27 14.25
N ILE A 237 2.84 5.68 13.10
CA ILE A 237 3.05 4.25 12.96
C ILE A 237 4.19 3.79 13.88
N SER A 238 5.33 4.50 13.87
CA SER A 238 6.48 4.15 14.72
C SER A 238 6.13 4.15 16.21
N ILE A 239 5.40 5.17 16.68
CA ILE A 239 4.91 5.26 18.06
C ILE A 239 3.99 4.08 18.38
N LEU A 240 3.02 3.78 17.50
CA LEU A 240 2.08 2.67 17.72
C LEU A 240 2.81 1.33 17.83
N TYR A 241 3.77 1.04 16.95
CA TYR A 241 4.53 -0.21 17.04
C TYR A 241 5.49 -0.27 18.23
N LEU A 242 6.04 0.86 18.65
CA LEU A 242 6.80 0.94 19.90
C LEU A 242 5.90 0.56 21.09
N LEU A 243 4.72 1.16 21.20
CA LEU A 243 3.75 0.86 22.26
C LEU A 243 3.32 -0.61 22.23
N ILE A 244 3.07 -1.16 21.04
CA ILE A 244 2.78 -2.59 20.90
C ILE A 244 3.96 -3.44 21.39
N GLY A 245 5.20 -3.09 21.01
CA GLY A 245 6.40 -3.78 21.46
C GLY A 245 6.57 -3.77 22.98
N LEU A 246 6.32 -2.62 23.62
CA LEU A 246 6.35 -2.47 25.07
C LEU A 246 5.27 -3.32 25.75
N GLN A 247 4.04 -3.31 25.23
CA GLN A 247 2.95 -4.13 25.75
C GLN A 247 3.27 -5.63 25.64
N LEU A 248 3.79 -6.08 24.50
CA LEU A 248 4.17 -7.49 24.30
C LEU A 248 5.31 -7.91 25.22
N LYS A 249 6.26 -7.01 25.52
CA LYS A 249 7.33 -7.25 26.51
C LYS A 249 6.76 -7.39 27.92
N LYS A 250 5.83 -6.50 28.31
CA LYS A 250 5.13 -6.55 29.60
C LYS A 250 4.37 -7.87 29.77
N GLU A 251 3.61 -8.29 28.76
CA GLU A 251 2.88 -9.57 28.80
C GLU A 251 3.81 -10.77 28.95
N LYS A 252 4.92 -10.81 28.21
CA LYS A 252 5.89 -11.91 28.30
C LYS A 252 6.54 -11.98 29.69
N MET A 253 6.82 -10.83 30.30
CA MET A 253 7.33 -10.75 31.66
C MET A 253 6.33 -11.30 32.69
N LEU A 254 5.06 -10.90 32.59
CA LEU A 254 3.99 -11.41 33.45
C LEU A 254 3.81 -12.92 33.30
N GLU A 255 3.78 -13.41 32.06
CA GLU A 255 3.70 -14.86 31.75
C GLU A 255 4.85 -15.65 32.37
N THR A 256 6.05 -15.06 32.47
CA THR A 256 7.23 -15.73 33.06
C THR A 256 7.15 -15.75 34.59
N LEU A 257 6.53 -14.74 35.21
CA LEU A 257 6.30 -14.67 36.64
C LEU A 257 5.20 -15.67 37.06
N GLU A 258 4.10 -15.72 36.32
CA GLU A 258 2.98 -16.65 36.55
C GLU A 258 3.40 -18.12 36.35
N ALA A 259 4.24 -18.40 35.33
CA ALA A 259 4.79 -19.74 35.11
C ALA A 259 5.71 -20.24 36.23
N ARG A 260 6.24 -19.33 37.07
CA ARG A 260 7.04 -19.70 38.26
C ARG A 260 6.18 -19.95 39.50
N SER A 261 4.95 -19.45 39.53
CA SER A 261 4.05 -19.56 40.70
C SER A 261 3.01 -20.67 40.58
N SER A 262 2.66 -21.11 39.36
CA SER A 262 1.50 -21.96 39.12
C SER A 262 1.88 -23.25 38.38
N GLY A 263 1.71 -24.39 39.05
CA GLY A 263 2.01 -25.74 38.52
C GLY A 263 0.82 -26.45 37.86
N ASP A 264 -0.35 -25.81 37.76
CA ASP A 264 -1.56 -26.45 37.23
C ASP A 264 -1.92 -25.87 35.85
N CYS A 265 -1.96 -26.74 34.83
CA CYS A 265 -2.16 -26.37 33.42
C CYS A 265 -3.62 -26.59 33.02
N ASP A 266 -4.44 -25.54 33.15
CA ASP A 266 -5.82 -25.57 32.64
C ASP A 266 -5.85 -25.50 31.10
N TYR A 267 -6.69 -26.31 30.45
CA TYR A 267 -6.88 -26.35 29.00
C TYR A 267 -7.34 -24.99 28.42
N HIS A 268 -8.09 -24.20 29.19
CA HIS A 268 -8.50 -22.85 28.79
C HIS A 268 -7.29 -21.89 28.68
N SER A 269 -6.33 -22.00 29.60
CA SER A 269 -5.10 -21.20 29.60
C SER A 269 -4.24 -21.45 28.34
N ILE A 270 -4.16 -22.72 27.90
CA ILE A 270 -3.43 -23.14 26.69
C ILE A 270 -4.03 -22.50 25.43
N ARG A 271 -5.38 -22.52 25.28
CA ARG A 271 -6.07 -21.90 24.14
C ARG A 271 -5.86 -20.38 24.11
N LEU A 272 -5.89 -19.72 25.26
CA LEU A 272 -5.66 -18.28 25.37
C LEU A 272 -4.22 -17.92 25.00
N GLN A 273 -3.24 -18.71 25.44
CA GLN A 273 -1.82 -18.55 25.11
C GLN A 273 -1.56 -18.75 23.62
N GLN A 274 -2.18 -19.75 22.98
CA GLN A 274 -2.09 -19.92 21.51
C GLN A 274 -2.65 -18.71 20.74
N LYS A 275 -3.78 -18.14 21.18
CA LYS A 275 -4.33 -16.90 20.58
C LYS A 275 -3.35 -15.72 20.69
N LYS A 276 -2.68 -15.56 21.83
CA LYS A 276 -1.64 -14.53 22.04
C LYS A 276 -0.43 -14.73 21.13
N VAL A 277 0.11 -15.95 21.05
CA VAL A 277 1.26 -16.27 20.17
C VAL A 277 0.93 -15.97 18.71
N ARG A 278 -0.27 -16.36 18.25
CA ARG A 278 -0.76 -16.07 16.91
C ARG A 278 -0.84 -14.56 16.65
N ARG A 279 -1.35 -13.76 17.60
CA ARG A 279 -1.38 -12.30 17.49
C ARG A 279 0.03 -11.71 17.38
N ARG A 280 0.96 -12.13 18.25
CA ARG A 280 2.37 -11.70 18.22
C ARG A 280 3.01 -11.94 16.86
N LYS A 281 2.79 -13.12 16.26
CA LYS A 281 3.32 -13.46 14.92
C LYS A 281 2.79 -12.53 13.83
N VAL A 282 1.48 -12.25 13.83
CA VAL A 282 0.86 -11.35 12.85
C VAL A 282 1.35 -9.91 13.04
N THR A 283 1.46 -9.43 14.27
CA THR A 283 1.99 -8.10 14.55
C THR A 283 3.46 -7.95 14.12
N LYS A 284 4.30 -8.98 14.36
CA LYS A 284 5.70 -8.98 13.87
C LYS A 284 5.76 -8.87 12.34
N MET A 285 4.89 -9.59 11.63
CA MET A 285 4.79 -9.47 10.18
C MET A 285 4.44 -8.04 9.75
N LEU A 286 3.45 -7.42 10.40
CA LEU A 286 3.01 -6.08 10.05
C LEU A 286 4.04 -5.00 10.40
N PHE A 287 4.83 -5.18 11.46
CA PHE A 287 5.98 -4.33 11.75
C PHE A 287 7.02 -4.35 10.61
N VAL A 288 7.38 -5.54 10.11
CA VAL A 288 8.31 -5.66 8.98
C VAL A 288 7.74 -4.99 7.73
N LEU A 289 6.45 -5.15 7.46
CA LEU A 289 5.78 -4.47 6.34
C LEU A 289 5.93 -2.96 6.43
N VAL A 290 5.73 -2.37 7.60
CA VAL A 290 5.89 -0.92 7.81
C VAL A 290 7.32 -0.45 7.58
N VAL A 291 8.31 -1.19 8.07
CA VAL A 291 9.72 -0.82 7.88
C VAL A 291 10.07 -0.83 6.40
N VAL A 292 9.65 -1.88 5.68
CA VAL A 292 9.87 -1.98 4.24
C VAL A 292 9.14 -0.86 3.50
N PHE A 293 7.90 -0.56 3.87
CA PHE A 293 7.14 0.54 3.31
C PHE A 293 7.87 1.88 3.48
N GLY A 294 8.32 2.20 4.70
CA GLY A 294 9.07 3.44 4.97
C GLY A 294 10.37 3.56 4.16
N ILE A 295 11.14 2.47 4.06
CA ILE A 295 12.39 2.45 3.27
C ILE A 295 12.09 2.65 1.79
N CYS A 296 11.05 2.00 1.26
CA CYS A 296 10.69 2.09 -0.15
C CYS A 296 10.13 3.47 -0.55
N TRP A 297 9.51 4.17 0.39
CA TRP A 297 8.87 5.46 0.13
C TRP A 297 9.76 6.67 0.41
N ALA A 298 10.78 6.53 1.26
CA ALA A 298 11.68 7.63 1.60
C ALA A 298 12.40 8.23 0.38
N PRO A 299 12.92 7.45 -0.59
CA PRO A 299 13.52 8.00 -1.81
C PRO A 299 12.55 8.86 -2.61
N PHE A 300 11.29 8.44 -2.73
CA PHE A 300 10.25 9.18 -3.46
C PHE A 300 9.94 10.54 -2.85
N HIS A 301 9.74 10.61 -1.54
CA HIS A 301 9.56 11.90 -0.88
C HIS A 301 10.83 12.75 -0.93
N THR A 302 12.01 12.13 -0.83
CA THR A 302 13.28 12.84 -0.93
C THR A 302 13.45 13.49 -2.30
N ASP A 303 13.16 12.77 -3.38
CA ASP A 303 13.21 13.28 -4.76
C ASP A 303 12.36 14.56 -4.91
N ARG A 304 11.11 14.51 -4.45
CA ARG A 304 10.17 15.66 -4.48
C ARG A 304 10.65 16.85 -3.64
N LEU A 305 11.22 16.57 -2.47
CA LEU A 305 11.77 17.60 -1.57
C LEU A 305 13.03 18.24 -2.15
N VAL A 306 13.95 17.45 -2.71
CA VAL A 306 15.14 17.95 -3.41
C VAL A 306 14.70 18.86 -4.55
N TRP A 307 13.73 18.41 -5.37
CA TRP A 307 13.16 19.24 -6.42
C TRP A 307 12.53 20.52 -5.87
N SER A 308 11.97 20.52 -4.65
CA SER A 308 11.33 21.69 -4.02
C SER A 308 12.31 22.70 -3.39
N PHE A 309 13.35 22.22 -2.71
CA PHE A 309 14.29 23.06 -1.97
C PHE A 309 15.48 23.55 -2.80
N VAL A 310 15.93 22.78 -3.80
CA VAL A 310 17.05 23.19 -4.64
C VAL A 310 16.57 24.21 -5.68
N THR A 311 17.06 25.44 -5.55
CA THR A 311 16.77 26.55 -6.47
C THR A 311 17.82 26.68 -7.57
N HIS A 312 19.10 26.43 -7.25
CA HIS A 312 20.21 26.53 -8.18
C HIS A 312 20.77 25.14 -8.49
N TRP A 313 20.74 24.77 -9.77
CA TRP A 313 21.22 23.48 -10.25
C TRP A 313 22.58 23.62 -10.92
N THR A 314 23.56 22.85 -10.45
CA THR A 314 24.84 22.67 -11.16
C THR A 314 24.80 21.40 -12.00
N GLY A 315 25.66 21.31 -13.02
CA GLY A 315 25.77 20.11 -13.87
C GLY A 315 25.93 18.80 -13.08
N PRO A 316 26.84 18.71 -12.09
CA PRO A 316 26.99 17.53 -11.25
C PRO A 316 25.75 17.22 -10.40
N MET A 317 25.07 18.24 -9.87
CA MET A 317 23.84 18.06 -9.09
C MET A 317 22.70 17.49 -9.94
N LEU A 318 22.55 17.95 -11.18
CA LEU A 318 21.55 17.43 -12.11
C LEU A 318 21.81 15.96 -12.45
N HIS A 319 23.07 15.58 -12.66
CA HIS A 319 23.45 14.18 -12.87
C HIS A 319 23.12 13.31 -11.66
N MET A 320 23.45 13.76 -10.44
CA MET A 320 23.09 13.02 -9.22
C MET A 320 21.58 12.90 -9.04
N PHE A 321 20.84 13.96 -9.32
CA PHE A 321 19.38 13.98 -9.22
C PHE A 321 18.72 12.97 -10.16
N GLN A 322 19.26 12.76 -11.37
CA GLN A 322 18.75 11.72 -12.27
C GLN A 322 18.85 10.31 -11.69
N TYR A 323 19.96 9.98 -11.03
CA TYR A 323 20.11 8.70 -10.36
C TYR A 323 19.17 8.57 -9.17
N ILE A 324 19.02 9.64 -8.37
CA ILE A 324 18.06 9.68 -7.25
C ILE A 324 16.63 9.48 -7.75
N HIS A 325 16.25 10.14 -8.84
CA HIS A 325 14.94 10.04 -9.45
C HIS A 325 14.63 8.61 -9.94
N ILE A 326 15.59 7.99 -10.64
CA ILE A 326 15.46 6.59 -11.09
C ILE A 326 15.36 5.64 -9.90
N LEU A 327 16.24 5.79 -8.91
CA LEU A 327 16.25 4.97 -7.69
C LEU A 327 14.93 5.13 -6.92
N SER A 328 14.44 6.36 -6.83
CA SER A 328 13.15 6.72 -6.25
C SER A 328 12.01 5.95 -6.90
N GLY A 329 11.91 5.96 -8.24
CA GLY A 329 10.90 5.21 -8.96
C GLY A 329 11.01 3.70 -8.72
N VAL A 330 12.23 3.14 -8.74
CA VAL A 330 12.44 1.70 -8.46
C VAL A 330 11.95 1.31 -7.07
N PHE A 331 12.36 2.06 -6.03
CA PHE A 331 11.94 1.78 -4.66
C PHE A 331 10.44 1.98 -4.46
N PHE A 332 9.86 2.99 -5.11
CA PHE A 332 8.42 3.26 -5.10
C PHE A 332 7.62 2.03 -5.59
N TYR A 333 7.93 1.48 -6.77
CA TYR A 333 7.24 0.29 -7.28
C TYR A 333 7.60 -1.00 -6.52
N LEU A 334 8.84 -1.10 -6.03
CA LEU A 334 9.27 -2.24 -5.22
C LEU A 334 8.41 -2.38 -3.95
N SER A 335 7.91 -1.27 -3.39
CA SER A 335 7.01 -1.29 -2.24
C SER A 335 5.77 -2.16 -2.47
N SER A 336 5.18 -2.09 -3.67
CA SER A 336 4.01 -2.87 -4.06
C SER A 336 4.33 -4.36 -4.27
N ALA A 337 5.52 -4.70 -4.76
CA ALA A 337 5.94 -6.09 -4.92
C ALA A 337 6.40 -6.75 -3.60
N ALA A 338 6.87 -5.95 -2.63
CA ALA A 338 7.32 -6.45 -1.35
C ALA A 338 6.18 -7.04 -0.49
N ASN A 339 4.97 -6.47 -0.58
CA ASN A 339 3.83 -6.87 0.26
C ASN A 339 3.49 -8.37 0.15
N PRO A 340 3.22 -8.94 -1.05
CA PRO A 340 2.98 -10.37 -1.20
C PRO A 340 4.13 -11.27 -0.75
N ILE A 341 5.39 -10.85 -0.98
CA ILE A 341 6.59 -11.58 -0.55
C ILE A 341 6.57 -11.70 0.99
N LEU A 342 6.32 -10.60 1.69
CA LEU A 342 6.24 -10.58 3.14
C LEU A 342 5.10 -11.45 3.67
N TYR A 343 3.93 -11.44 3.01
CA TYR A 343 2.81 -12.31 3.40
C TYR A 343 3.18 -13.79 3.27
N ASN A 344 3.81 -14.19 2.16
CA ASN A 344 4.19 -15.57 1.93
C ASN A 344 5.30 -16.06 2.88
N LEU A 345 6.27 -15.19 3.19
CA LEU A 345 7.37 -15.52 4.11
C LEU A 345 6.91 -15.58 5.57
N MET A 346 6.05 -14.65 5.99
CA MET A 346 5.77 -14.43 7.42
C MET A 346 4.40 -14.95 7.87
N SER A 347 3.45 -15.19 6.96
CA SER A 347 2.14 -15.76 7.26
C SER A 347 1.97 -17.16 6.68
N THR A 348 1.93 -18.15 7.57
CA THR A 348 1.66 -19.55 7.20
C THR A 348 0.30 -19.72 6.54
N ARG A 349 -0.72 -18.94 6.97
CA ARG A 349 -2.05 -19.00 6.35
C ARG A 349 -2.06 -18.49 4.91
N PHE A 350 -1.42 -17.36 4.65
CA PHE A 350 -1.35 -16.83 3.29
C PHE A 350 -0.58 -17.80 2.40
N ARG A 351 0.56 -18.34 2.88
CA ARG A 351 1.33 -19.34 2.15
C ARG A 351 0.54 -20.59 1.80
N GLU A 352 -0.22 -21.14 2.74
CA GLU A 352 -1.07 -22.33 2.51
C GLU A 352 -2.15 -22.04 1.47
N MET A 353 -2.82 -20.89 1.57
CA MET A 353 -3.88 -20.54 0.61
C MET A 353 -3.36 -20.13 -0.76
N PHE A 354 -2.17 -19.55 -0.83
CA PHE A 354 -1.50 -19.27 -2.10
C PHE A 354 -1.20 -20.58 -2.83
N LYS A 355 -0.71 -21.59 -2.11
CA LYS A 355 -0.52 -22.94 -2.65
C LYS A 355 -1.85 -23.57 -3.07
N ASP A 356 -2.89 -23.44 -2.26
CA ASP A 356 -4.21 -23.99 -2.59
C ASP A 356 -4.72 -23.44 -3.93
N VAL A 357 -4.69 -22.11 -4.08
CA VAL A 357 -5.13 -21.42 -5.30
C VAL A 357 -4.25 -21.71 -6.51
N MET A 358 -2.92 -21.77 -6.35
CA MET A 358 -2.01 -22.04 -7.49
C MET A 358 -1.95 -23.52 -7.89
N CYS A 359 -2.17 -24.46 -6.97
CA CYS A 359 -2.07 -25.89 -7.24
C CYS A 359 -3.41 -26.55 -7.63
N HIS A 360 -4.57 -25.91 -7.42
CA HIS A 360 -5.90 -26.51 -7.67
C HIS A 360 -6.62 -25.99 -8.92
N GLY A 361 -5.88 -25.49 -9.92
CA GLY A 361 -6.42 -25.32 -11.27
C GLY A 361 -6.78 -26.63 -11.98
N HIS A 362 -6.35 -27.80 -11.46
CA HIS A 362 -6.49 -29.04 -12.22
C HIS A 362 -6.97 -30.30 -11.49
N LEU A 363 -7.11 -30.40 -10.18
CA LEU A 363 -7.68 -31.62 -9.56
C LEU A 363 -8.44 -31.32 -8.27
N HIS A 364 -9.65 -31.89 -8.18
CA HIS A 364 -10.49 -32.11 -7.01
C HIS A 364 -11.44 -30.99 -6.50
N LYS A 365 -12.68 -31.07 -7.01
CA LYS A 365 -13.83 -31.33 -6.13
C LYS A 365 -13.48 -32.54 -5.24
N MET A 366 -13.09 -32.31 -4.00
CA MET A 366 -13.19 -33.32 -2.94
C MET A 366 -13.77 -32.64 -1.70
N GLY A 367 -14.77 -33.31 -1.13
CA GLY A 367 -15.81 -32.74 -0.29
C GLY A 367 -15.33 -31.96 0.93
N SER A 368 -16.30 -31.24 1.51
CA SER A 368 -16.27 -30.59 2.82
C SER A 368 -15.41 -31.33 3.84
N ARG A 369 -14.11 -30.99 3.89
CA ARG A 369 -13.22 -31.39 4.97
C ARG A 369 -13.49 -30.42 6.11
N LYS A 370 -14.40 -30.81 7.01
CA LYS A 370 -14.53 -30.18 8.33
C LYS A 370 -13.12 -30.13 8.93
N TYR A 371 -12.60 -28.92 9.11
CA TYR A 371 -11.30 -28.69 9.73
C TYR A 371 -11.42 -29.09 11.21
N SER A 372 -11.17 -30.36 11.52
CA SER A 372 -11.01 -30.81 12.90
C SER A 372 -9.68 -30.25 13.41
N PRO A 373 -9.65 -29.43 14.47
CA PRO A 373 -8.39 -29.03 15.07
C PRO A 373 -7.72 -30.29 15.64
N SER A 374 -6.46 -30.50 15.31
CA SER A 374 -5.63 -31.58 15.85
C SER A 374 -5.73 -31.65 17.38
N VAL A 375 -6.39 -32.69 17.89
CA VAL A 375 -6.21 -33.15 19.25
C VAL A 375 -5.04 -34.14 19.20
N THR A 376 -3.92 -33.74 19.79
CA THR A 376 -2.83 -34.65 20.11
C THR A 376 -3.40 -35.77 20.98
N ARG A 377 -3.34 -37.02 20.50
CA ARG A 377 -3.64 -38.22 21.30
C ARG A 377 -2.71 -38.23 22.52
N VAL A 378 -3.26 -37.92 23.69
CA VAL A 378 -2.67 -38.36 24.95
C VAL A 378 -3.15 -39.78 25.16
N THR A 379 -2.22 -40.73 25.14
CA THR A 379 -2.46 -42.11 25.55
C THR A 379 -2.70 -42.14 27.06
N THR A 380 -3.95 -42.03 27.49
CA THR A 380 -4.36 -42.42 28.84
C THR A 380 -4.48 -43.94 28.88
N ARG A 381 -3.47 -44.55 29.50
CA ARG A 381 -3.45 -45.96 29.87
C ARG A 381 -4.60 -46.20 30.86
N SER A 382 -5.53 -47.06 30.47
CA SER A 382 -6.67 -47.51 31.25
C SER A 382 -6.22 -48.29 32.49
N ASN A 383 -6.58 -47.82 33.68
CA ASN A 383 -6.79 -48.69 34.83
C ASN A 383 -8.31 -48.80 35.04
N LEU A 384 -8.79 -50.01 34.85
CA LEU A 384 -10.15 -50.49 35.07
C LEU A 384 -10.47 -50.42 36.58
N SER A 385 -11.55 -49.77 36.98
CA SER A 385 -12.20 -50.03 38.28
C SER A 385 -13.70 -49.98 38.10
N GLU A 386 -14.34 -51.12 38.40
CA GLU A 386 -15.78 -51.34 38.38
C GLU A 386 -16.49 -50.63 39.56
N HIS A 387 -17.68 -50.10 39.23
CA HIS A 387 -18.93 -49.88 39.99
C HIS A 387 -18.95 -49.92 41.56
N VAL A 388 -19.36 -48.79 42.20
CA VAL A 388 -20.69 -48.49 42.85
C VAL A 388 -20.82 -49.11 44.27
N SER A 389 -21.20 -48.43 45.37
CA SER A 389 -22.24 -47.42 45.65
C SER A 389 -22.02 -46.77 47.03
N GLY A 390 -22.47 -45.53 47.26
CA GLY A 390 -22.55 -44.96 48.62
C GLY A 390 -22.88 -43.45 48.73
N SER A 391 -24.19 -43.14 48.89
CA SER A 391 -24.81 -42.04 49.65
C SER A 391 -23.95 -40.83 50.12
N ASN A 392 -24.26 -39.59 49.71
CA ASN A 392 -25.16 -38.65 50.44
C ASN A 392 -25.04 -37.20 49.90
N SER A 393 -26.20 -36.52 49.80
CA SER A 393 -26.46 -35.06 49.92
C SER A 393 -25.57 -33.99 49.26
N GLY A 394 -26.15 -33.20 48.34
CA GLY A 394 -25.72 -31.82 48.04
C GLY A 394 -26.07 -31.31 46.62
N LEU A 395 -27.23 -30.67 46.45
CA LEU A 395 -27.55 -29.71 45.37
C LEU A 395 -27.16 -28.29 45.85
N PRO A 396 -27.04 -27.22 45.02
CA PRO A 396 -27.52 -27.08 43.63
C PRO A 396 -26.62 -26.27 42.63
N LEU A 397 -27.12 -26.22 41.37
CA LEU A 397 -27.06 -25.12 40.39
C LEU A 397 -25.71 -24.73 39.74
N SER A 398 -25.60 -24.89 38.41
CA SER A 398 -25.38 -23.78 37.45
C SER A 398 -25.11 -24.25 36.02
N ASP A 399 -25.70 -23.50 35.09
CA ASP A 399 -25.25 -23.12 33.75
C ASP A 399 -25.46 -24.08 32.55
N VAL A 400 -26.66 -23.89 32.00
CA VAL A 400 -26.99 -23.93 30.57
C VAL A 400 -25.90 -23.21 29.75
N GLU A 401 -25.17 -23.95 28.92
CA GLU A 401 -24.34 -23.36 27.88
C GLU A 401 -25.22 -22.74 26.79
N GLU A 402 -25.18 -21.41 26.73
CA GLU A 402 -25.72 -20.55 25.68
C GLU A 402 -24.90 -20.77 24.39
N TYR A 403 -25.48 -21.51 23.44
CA TYR A 403 -25.02 -21.50 22.05
C TYR A 403 -25.59 -20.25 21.37
N GLU A 404 -24.81 -19.16 21.32
CA GLU A 404 -25.11 -18.06 20.39
C GLU A 404 -24.82 -18.53 18.96
N MET A 405 -25.91 -18.84 18.26
CA MET A 405 -26.01 -19.04 16.83
C MET A 405 -26.12 -17.65 16.18
N ASP A 406 -25.10 -17.24 15.41
CA ASP A 406 -25.21 -16.09 14.50
C ASP A 406 -26.35 -16.37 13.50
N PRO A 407 -27.28 -15.43 13.25
CA PRO A 407 -28.42 -15.69 12.37
C PRO A 407 -27.97 -15.86 10.92
N GLU A 408 -28.41 -16.98 10.34
CA GLU A 408 -28.45 -17.21 8.90
C GLU A 408 -29.45 -16.23 8.26
N GLU A 409 -29.03 -15.51 7.23
CA GLU A 409 -29.94 -14.86 6.28
C GLU A 409 -30.54 -15.97 5.41
N GLU A 410 -31.74 -16.44 5.77
CA GLU A 410 -32.65 -17.12 4.85
C GLU A 410 -33.37 -16.06 4.00
N ASP A 411 -32.99 -15.97 2.73
CA ASP A 411 -33.83 -15.39 1.68
C ASP A 411 -34.61 -16.55 1.05
N GLY A 412 -35.92 -16.56 1.24
CA GLY A 412 -36.83 -17.47 0.55
C GLY A 412 -38.24 -17.45 1.10
N ASP A 413 -39.14 -16.76 0.40
CA ASP A 413 -40.55 -17.18 0.34
C ASP A 413 -41.00 -17.16 -1.13
N GLU A 414 -41.46 -18.33 -1.58
CA GLU A 414 -42.04 -18.60 -2.89
C GLU A 414 -43.55 -18.28 -2.91
N ALA A 415 -43.99 -17.77 -4.06
CA ALA A 415 -45.26 -17.99 -4.77
C ALA A 415 -46.54 -18.42 -4.02
N GLU A 416 -47.63 -17.66 -4.27
CA GLU A 416 -48.99 -18.21 -4.29
C GLU A 416 -49.71 -17.77 -5.58
N ALA A 417 -50.22 -18.75 -6.33
CA ALA A 417 -51.11 -18.58 -7.48
C ALA A 417 -52.38 -19.40 -7.24
N SER A 418 -53.56 -18.80 -7.42
CA SER A 418 -54.80 -19.53 -7.71
C SER A 418 -55.81 -18.65 -8.45
N TYR A 419 -56.32 -19.18 -9.57
CA TYR A 419 -57.41 -18.71 -10.44
C TYR A 419 -58.79 -18.98 -9.80
N PRO A 420 -59.93 -18.41 -10.26
CA PRO A 420 -60.49 -18.54 -11.63
C PRO A 420 -60.31 -17.32 -12.53
#